data_AF-A0A936AI15-F1
#
_entry.id   AF-A0A936AI15-F1
#
_cell.length_a   1.000
_cell.length_b   1.000
_cell.length_c   1.000
_cell.angle_alpha   90.00
_cell.angle_beta   90.00
_cell.angle_gamma   90.00
#
_symmetry.space_group_name_H-M   'P 1'
#
loop_
_entity.id
_entity.type
_entity.pdbx_description
1 polymer ?
#
loop_
_entity_poly.entity_id
_entity_poly.type
_entity_poly.pdbx_seq_one_letter_code
_entity_poly.pdbx_strand_id
1 'polypeptide(L)' 'MNILSLNLFHPIQHEGQGATLMFKDNIPALAIMKFTGHKTESSFMKYIMIDEEENAKLLENHHYFNS' A
#
# COMPACT_ATOMS: atom_id res chain seq x y z
N MET A 1 1.23 -18.30 11.74
CA MET A 1 0.88 -17.37 10.65
C MET A 1 0.67 -18.20 9.40
N ASN A 2 -0.58 -18.45 9.03
CA ASN A 2 -0.95 -19.53 8.11
C ASN A 2 -0.93 -19.00 6.67
N ILE A 3 -0.15 -19.66 5.81
CA ILE A 3 -0.04 -19.45 4.36
C ILE A 3 -1.36 -19.64 3.58
N LEU A 4 -2.44 -20.02 4.26
CA LEU A 4 -3.77 -20.23 3.71
C LEU A 4 -4.65 -18.97 3.58
N SER A 5 -4.17 -17.77 3.95
CA SER A 5 -4.86 -16.50 3.62
C SER A 5 -4.47 -15.93 2.25
N LEU A 6 -3.71 -16.68 1.44
CA LEU A 6 -3.21 -16.28 0.13
C LEU A 6 -4.27 -16.38 -1.00
N ASN A 7 -5.55 -16.21 -0.68
CA ASN A 7 -6.64 -16.14 -1.67
C ASN A 7 -6.77 -14.74 -2.31
N LEU A 8 -5.64 -14.08 -2.55
CA LEU A 8 -5.57 -12.81 -3.29
C LEU A 8 -5.13 -13.00 -4.76
N PHE A 9 -5.07 -14.23 -5.24
CA PHE A 9 -4.74 -14.54 -6.64
C PHE A 9 -6.00 -14.66 -7.51
N HIS A 10 -6.54 -13.51 -7.90
CA HIS A 10 -7.28 -13.35 -9.16
C HIS A 10 -6.79 -12.06 -9.85
N PRO A 11 -6.04 -12.15 -10.95
CA PRO A 11 -5.04 -11.14 -11.35
C PRO A 11 -5.60 -9.91 -12.10
N ILE A 12 -6.86 -9.49 -11.89
CA ILE A 12 -7.40 -8.35 -12.69
C ILE A 12 -8.28 -7.36 -11.91
N GLN A 13 -8.62 -7.57 -10.63
CA GLN A 13 -9.56 -6.66 -9.94
C GLN A 13 -9.22 -6.25 -8.48
N HIS A 14 -8.19 -6.84 -7.83
CA HIS A 14 -7.95 -6.62 -6.39
C HIS A 14 -6.52 -6.21 -5.97
N GLU A 15 -5.55 -6.18 -6.88
CA GLU A 15 -4.14 -5.89 -6.53
C GLU A 15 -3.96 -4.46 -5.97
N GLY A 16 -4.67 -3.47 -6.51
CA GLY A 16 -4.66 -2.10 -6.00
C GLY A 16 -5.23 -1.96 -4.59
N GLN A 17 -6.25 -2.76 -4.25
CA GLN A 17 -6.83 -2.77 -2.91
C GLN A 17 -5.83 -3.33 -1.89
N GLY A 18 -5.12 -4.41 -2.23
CA GLY A 18 -4.08 -4.99 -1.37
C GLY A 18 -2.90 -4.04 -1.15
N ALA A 19 -2.39 -3.43 -2.23
CA ALA A 19 -1.30 -2.46 -2.14
C ALA A 19 -1.67 -1.22 -1.30
N THR A 20 -2.90 -0.71 -1.49
CA THR A 20 -3.41 0.45 -0.73
C THR A 20 -3.58 0.12 0.76
N LEU A 21 -4.10 -1.06 1.11
CA LEU A 21 -4.23 -1.48 2.51
C LEU A 21 -2.87 -1.61 3.20
N MET A 22 -1.89 -2.24 2.54
CA MET A 22 -0.52 -2.34 3.06
C MET A 22 0.11 -0.95 3.25
N PHE A 23 -0.13 -0.04 2.30
CA PHE A 23 0.37 1.33 2.39
C PHE A 23 -0.25 2.08 3.58
N LYS A 24 -1.56 1.93 3.81
CA LYS A 24 -2.27 2.50 4.97
C LYS A 24 -1.79 1.90 6.31
N ASP A 25 -1.32 0.66 6.31
CA ASP A 25 -0.74 -0.02 7.48
C ASP A 25 0.75 0.35 7.70
N ASN A 26 1.23 1.43 7.08
CA ASN A 26 2.61 1.93 7.17
C ASN A 26 3.68 0.92 6.71
N ILE A 27 3.32 -0.07 5.89
CA ILE A 27 4.31 -0.95 5.27
C ILE A 27 5.11 -0.11 4.26
N PRO A 28 6.45 -0.16 4.27
CA PRO A 28 7.27 0.63 3.36
C PRO A 28 6.86 0.41 1.89
N ALA A 29 6.62 1.51 1.17
CA ALA A 29 6.23 1.47 -0.25
C ALA A 29 7.13 0.57 -1.09
N LEU A 30 8.45 0.61 -0.86
CA LEU A 30 9.41 -0.24 -1.57
C LEU A 30 9.20 -1.75 -1.32
N ALA A 31 8.77 -2.14 -0.11
CA ALA A 31 8.45 -3.53 0.19
C ALA A 31 7.18 -3.97 -0.54
N ILE A 32 6.15 -3.12 -0.56
CA ILE A 32 4.91 -3.37 -1.30
C ILE A 32 5.20 -3.45 -2.80
N MET A 33 6.03 -2.57 -3.34
CA MET A 33 6.47 -2.60 -4.74
C MET A 33 7.18 -3.91 -5.08
N LYS A 34 8.10 -4.38 -4.22
CA LYS A 34 8.77 -5.67 -4.40
C LYS A 34 7.79 -6.84 -4.38
N PHE A 35 6.81 -6.80 -3.48
CA PHE A 35 5.77 -7.83 -3.34
C PHE A 35 4.83 -7.88 -4.54
N THR A 36 4.40 -6.71 -5.03
CA THR A 36 3.45 -6.56 -6.15
C THR A 36 4.10 -6.55 -7.54
N GLY A 37 5.44 -6.58 -7.62
CA GLY A 37 6.19 -6.61 -8.88
C GLY A 37 6.35 -5.26 -9.58
N HIS A 38 6.05 -4.14 -8.90
CA HIS A 38 6.23 -2.80 -9.45
C HIS A 38 7.71 -2.40 -9.49
N LYS A 39 8.18 -1.96 -10.67
CA LYS A 39 9.59 -1.56 -10.88
C LYS A 39 9.82 -0.05 -10.74
N THR A 40 8.77 0.75 -10.95
CA THR A 40 8.86 2.22 -10.88
C THR A 40 7.83 2.76 -9.91
N GLU A 41 8.21 3.82 -9.22
CA GLU A 41 7.32 4.52 -8.29
C GLU A 41 6.10 5.10 -9.01
N SER A 42 6.28 5.69 -10.20
CA SER A 42 5.15 6.25 -10.95
C SER A 42 4.10 5.21 -11.34
N SER A 43 4.51 3.96 -11.60
CA SER A 43 3.56 2.87 -11.84
C SER A 43 2.88 2.45 -10.55
N PHE A 44 3.63 2.39 -9.45
CA PHE A 44 3.11 2.00 -8.14
C PHE A 44 2.09 3.01 -7.58
N MET A 45 2.37 4.31 -7.71
CA MET A 45 1.50 5.37 -7.22
C MET A 45 0.13 5.41 -7.91
N LYS A 46 0.00 4.84 -9.13
CA LYS A 46 -1.31 4.67 -9.79
C LYS A 46 -2.22 3.64 -9.10
N TYR A 47 -1.64 2.73 -8.31
CA TYR A 47 -2.36 1.70 -7.56
C TYR A 47 -2.68 2.10 -6.13
N ILE A 48 -1.97 3.10 -5.58
CA ILE A 48 -2.25 3.63 -4.25
C ILE A 48 -3.42 4.61 -4.38
N MET A 49 -4.61 4.12 -4.03
CA MET A 49 -5.85 4.89 -4.08
C MET A 49 -6.09 5.55 -2.71
N ILE A 50 -5.36 6.62 -2.44
CA ILE A 50 -5.61 7.50 -1.29
C ILE A 50 -5.92 8.91 -1.81
N ASP A 51 -6.85 9.59 -1.14
CA ASP A 51 -7.10 11.01 -1.41
C ASP A 51 -6.19 11.91 -0.56
N GLU A 52 -6.28 13.21 -0.81
CA GLU A 52 -5.45 14.22 -0.12
C GLU A 52 -5.72 14.26 1.39
N GLU A 53 -6.96 14.03 1.82
CA GLU A 53 -7.35 14.06 3.24
C GLU A 53 -6.81 12.84 3.99
N GLU A 54 -6.91 11.64 3.40
CA GLU A 54 -6.32 10.42 3.93
C GLU A 54 -4.80 10.53 4.01
N ASN A 55 -4.15 11.07 2.98
CA ASN A 55 -2.70 11.27 2.98
C ASN A 55 -2.27 12.26 4.07
N ALA A 56 -3.03 13.35 4.28
CA ALA A 56 -2.76 14.30 5.37
C ALA A 56 -2.89 13.65 6.76
N LYS A 57 -3.92 12.82 6.98
CA LYS A 57 -4.09 12.07 8.25
C LYS A 57 -2.96 11.07 8.49
N LEU A 58 -2.49 10.38 7.44
CA LEU A 58 -1.35 9.47 7.57
C LEU A 58 -0.08 10.22 7.98
N LEU A 59 0.15 11.41 7.42
CA LEU A 59 1.28 12.27 7.77
C LEU A 59 1.16 12.85 9.18
N GLU A 60 -0.01 13.34 9.57
CA GLU A 60 -0.29 13.87 10.91
C GLU A 60 -0.01 12.82 12.00
N ASN A 61 -0.45 11.59 11.77
CA ASN A 61 -0.24 10.48 12.72
C ASN A 61 1.18 9.90 12.69
N HIS A 62 2.03 10.32 11.75
CA HIS A 62 3.38 9.82 11.65
C HIS A 62 4.24 10.35 12.80
N HIS A 63 5.02 9.47 13.44
CA HIS A 63 5.82 9.79 14.63
C HIS A 63 6.69 11.04 14.48
N TYR A 64 7.20 11.32 13.27
CA TYR A 64 7.98 12.53 12.96
C TYR A 64 7.24 13.84 13.28
N PHE A 65 5.91 13.89 13.11
CA PHE A 65 5.11 15.11 13.30
C PHE A 65 4.36 15.14 14.63
N ASN A 66 4.23 14.00 15.31
CA ASN A 66 3.52 13.86 16.59
C ASN A 66 4.49 13.66 17.78
N SER A 67 5.68 14.25 17.70
CA SER A 67 6.74 14.24 18.74
C SER A 67 6.75 15.52 19.55
#